data_AF-A0A536VZ66-F1
#
_entry.id   AF-A0A536VZ66-F1
#
_cell.length_a   1.000
_cell.length_b   1.000
_cell.length_c   1.000
_cell.angle_alpha   90.00
_cell.angle_beta   90.00
_cell.angle_gamma   90.00
#
_symmetry.space_group_name_H-M   'P 1'
#
loop_
_entity.id
_entity.type
_entity.pdbx_description
1 polymer ?
#
loop_
_entity_poly.entity_id
_entity_poly.type
_entity_poly.pdbx_seq_one_letter_code
_entity_poly.pdbx_strand_id
1 'polypeptide(L)'
;MTAGCASAPGRLQAPKAVFGLELAPYATTEECIALEPGERIGYRFEARLPVAFNVHFHEDNAVIMPVSSDATTSESGDFVADRKEVYCLAWEAGAQGSVLDYRVNPWLRQQ
;
A
#
# COMPACT_ATOMS: atom_id res chain seq x y z
N MET A 1 19.34 -24.18 -7.77
CA MET A 1 18.64 -23.19 -6.94
C MET A 1 18.05 -22.16 -7.88
N THR A 2 16.77 -22.26 -8.21
CA THR A 2 16.08 -21.31 -9.09
C THR A 2 15.74 -20.07 -8.27
N ALA A 3 16.49 -18.99 -8.44
CA ALA A 3 16.11 -17.68 -7.95
C ALA A 3 14.83 -17.27 -8.71
N GLY A 4 13.71 -17.24 -8.01
CA GLY A 4 12.51 -16.60 -8.54
C GLY A 4 12.82 -15.12 -8.70
N CYS A 5 12.70 -14.59 -9.92
CA CYS A 5 12.76 -13.15 -10.15
C CYS A 5 11.57 -12.51 -9.41
N ALA A 6 11.79 -12.02 -8.20
CA ALA A 6 10.96 -10.95 -7.68
C ALA A 6 11.29 -9.72 -8.52
N SER A 7 10.49 -9.48 -9.57
CA SER A 7 10.54 -8.22 -10.31
C SER A 7 10.44 -7.10 -9.28
N ALA A 8 11.44 -6.22 -9.22
CA ALA A 8 11.37 -5.04 -8.38
C ALA A 8 10.03 -4.34 -8.65
N PRO A 9 9.26 -3.96 -7.62
CA PRO A 9 7.96 -3.37 -7.81
C PRO A 9 8.05 -2.19 -8.77
N GLY A 10 7.22 -2.24 -9.81
CA GLY A 10 7.24 -1.25 -10.87
C GLY A 10 6.77 0.11 -10.38
N ARG A 11 7.02 1.13 -11.20
CA ARG A 11 6.41 2.45 -11.00
C ARG A 11 4.90 2.37 -11.30
N LEU A 12 4.08 3.11 -10.56
CA LEU A 12 2.65 3.20 -10.84
C LEU A 12 2.41 4.07 -12.08
N GLN A 13 2.10 3.45 -13.22
CA GLN A 13 1.91 4.16 -14.50
C GLN A 13 0.48 4.62 -14.73
N ALA A 14 -0.49 3.91 -14.16
CA ALA A 14 -1.91 4.19 -14.28
C ALA A 14 -2.59 3.91 -12.93
N PRO A 15 -3.78 4.46 -12.67
CA PRO A 15 -4.58 4.09 -11.51
C PRO A 15 -4.75 2.57 -11.40
N LYS A 16 -4.55 2.04 -10.20
CA LYS A 16 -4.89 0.66 -9.85
C LYS A 16 -6.06 0.67 -8.89
N ALA A 17 -7.06 -0.17 -9.14
CA ALA A 17 -8.20 -0.35 -8.26
C ALA A 17 -8.50 -1.84 -8.11
N VAL A 18 -8.79 -2.25 -6.88
CA VAL A 18 -9.20 -3.61 -6.51
C VAL A 18 -10.48 -3.49 -5.69
N PHE A 19 -11.44 -4.36 -5.96
CA PHE A 19 -12.73 -4.39 -5.30
C PHE A 19 -13.05 -5.81 -4.85
N GLY A 20 -13.62 -5.95 -3.66
CA GLY A 20 -14.06 -7.21 -3.10
C GLY A 20 -12.92 -8.14 -2.71
N LEU A 21 -11.73 -7.63 -2.38
CA LEU A 21 -10.62 -8.47 -1.96
C LEU A 21 -10.90 -9.07 -0.59
N GLU A 22 -11.13 -10.37 -0.54
CA GLU A 22 -11.31 -11.10 0.72
C GLU A 22 -9.96 -11.30 1.42
N LEU A 23 -9.87 -10.84 2.66
CA LEU A 23 -8.75 -11.08 3.55
C LEU A 23 -9.19 -12.08 4.61
N ALA A 24 -8.48 -13.21 4.69
CA ALA A 24 -8.63 -14.16 5.78
C ALA A 24 -8.21 -13.53 7.12
N PRO A 25 -8.58 -14.11 8.28
CA PRO A 25 -8.09 -13.67 9.58
C PRO A 25 -6.57 -13.52 9.61
N TYR A 26 -6.08 -12.36 10.07
CA TYR A 26 -4.65 -12.02 10.15
C TYR A 26 -3.89 -12.06 8.82
N ALA A 27 -4.61 -12.04 7.69
CA ALA A 27 -3.98 -11.95 6.38
C ALA A 27 -3.56 -10.52 6.06
N THR A 28 -2.40 -10.40 5.44
CA THR A 28 -1.85 -9.14 4.93
C THR A 28 -1.86 -9.14 3.40
N THR A 29 -2.22 -8.01 2.81
CA THR A 29 -2.06 -7.74 1.38
C THR A 29 -1.31 -6.42 1.20
N GLU A 30 -0.53 -6.31 0.13
CA GLU A 30 0.31 -5.15 -0.13
C GLU A 30 0.24 -4.67 -1.58
N GLU A 31 0.33 -3.35 -1.74
CA GLU A 31 0.59 -2.69 -3.01
C GLU A 31 1.91 -1.93 -2.95
N CYS A 32 2.96 -2.49 -3.56
CA CYS A 32 4.29 -1.91 -3.55
C CYS A 32 4.59 -1.12 -4.83
N ILE A 33 5.09 0.10 -4.67
CA ILE A 33 5.33 1.07 -5.75
C ILE A 33 6.71 1.68 -5.56
N ALA A 34 7.54 1.65 -6.61
CA ALA A 34 8.80 2.40 -6.61
C ALA A 34 8.53 3.90 -6.85
N LEU A 35 9.03 4.74 -5.94
CA LEU A 35 8.90 6.20 -6.00
C LEU A 35 10.27 6.87 -5.92
N GLU A 36 10.47 7.93 -6.70
CA GLU A 36 11.59 8.86 -6.56
C GLU A 36 11.26 9.98 -5.55
N PRO A 37 12.26 10.70 -4.99
CA PRO A 37 12.00 11.81 -4.08
C PRO A 37 11.08 12.86 -4.72
N GLY A 38 10.04 13.27 -3.99
CA GLY A 38 9.03 14.23 -4.43
C GLY A 38 7.92 13.64 -5.31
N GLU A 39 8.00 12.37 -5.69
CA GLU A 39 6.89 11.69 -6.35
C GLU A 39 5.76 11.40 -5.38
N ARG A 40 4.54 11.45 -5.92
CA ARG A 40 3.31 11.40 -5.14
C ARG A 40 2.38 10.32 -5.68
N ILE A 41 1.70 9.67 -4.75
CA ILE A 41 0.54 8.81 -5.03
C ILE A 41 -0.64 9.30 -4.20
N GLY A 42 -1.84 9.16 -4.75
CA GLY A 42 -3.07 9.27 -3.98
C GLY A 42 -3.59 7.87 -3.67
N TYR A 43 -4.04 7.63 -2.44
CA TYR A 43 -4.63 6.36 -2.03
C TYR A 43 -5.99 6.55 -1.38
N ARG A 44 -6.83 5.53 -1.50
CA ARG A 44 -8.06 5.39 -0.72
C ARG A 44 -8.40 3.91 -0.57
N PHE A 45 -8.94 3.54 0.58
CA PHE A 45 -9.54 2.24 0.77
C PHE A 45 -10.79 2.30 1.63
N GLU A 46 -11.60 1.25 1.51
CA GLU A 46 -12.74 0.94 2.35
C GLU A 46 -12.70 -0.56 2.69
N ALA A 47 -12.93 -0.91 3.95
CA ALA A 47 -12.91 -2.26 4.46
C ALA A 47 -14.19 -2.55 5.25
N ARG A 48 -14.77 -3.74 5.06
CA ARG A 48 -16.00 -4.14 5.77
C ARG A 48 -15.80 -4.31 7.28
N LEU A 49 -14.66 -4.82 7.68
CA LEU A 49 -14.20 -4.91 9.07
C LEU A 49 -12.87 -4.16 9.22
N PRO A 50 -12.56 -3.63 10.42
CA PRO A 50 -11.33 -2.86 10.63
C PRO A 50 -10.07 -3.63 10.22
N VAL A 51 -9.17 -2.91 9.56
CA VAL A 51 -7.83 -3.37 9.19
C VAL A 51 -6.79 -2.45 9.82
N ALA A 52 -5.60 -2.99 10.09
CA ALA A 52 -4.42 -2.17 10.29
C ALA A 52 -3.91 -1.74 8.91
N PHE A 53 -3.65 -0.45 8.73
CA PHE A 53 -3.14 0.13 7.50
C PHE A 53 -1.83 0.85 7.76
N ASN A 54 -0.86 0.71 6.85
CA ASN A 54 0.34 1.52 6.86
C ASN A 54 0.87 1.75 5.43
N VAL A 55 1.66 2.82 5.30
CA VAL A 55 2.60 2.97 4.18
C VAL A 55 3.99 2.78 4.77
N HIS A 56 4.77 1.85 4.21
CA HIS A 56 6.10 1.56 4.72
C HIS A 56 7.13 1.37 3.62
N PHE A 57 8.40 1.43 4.00
CA PHE A 57 9.54 1.00 3.19
C PHE A 57 10.55 0.28 4.10
N HIS A 58 11.47 -0.48 3.50
CA HIS A 58 12.52 -1.18 4.23
C HIS A 58 13.82 -0.39 4.14
N GLU A 59 14.43 -0.10 5.28
CA GLU A 59 15.76 0.50 5.38
C GLU A 59 16.68 -0.49 6.11
N ASP A 60 17.55 -1.16 5.35
CA ASP A 60 18.35 -2.29 5.80
C ASP A 60 17.50 -3.38 6.51
N ASN A 61 17.57 -3.47 7.84
CA ASN A 61 16.83 -4.43 8.66
C ASN A 61 15.65 -3.78 9.41
N ALA A 62 15.31 -2.54 9.09
CA ALA A 62 14.22 -1.79 9.70
C ALA A 62 13.05 -1.63 8.72
N VAL A 63 11.83 -1.63 9.26
CA VAL A 63 10.62 -1.22 8.55
C VAL A 63 10.24 0.16 9.05
N ILE A 64 10.22 1.14 8.16
CA ILE A 64 9.87 2.52 8.49
C ILE A 64 8.43 2.75 8.00
N MET A 65 7.55 3.22 8.89
CA MET A 65 6.12 3.44 8.60
C MET A 65 5.75 4.93 8.69
N PRO A 66 5.96 5.74 7.64
CA PRO A 66 5.57 7.15 7.65
C PRO A 66 4.06 7.40 7.86
N VAL A 67 3.23 6.42 7.53
CA VAL A 67 1.77 6.44 7.73
C VAL A 67 1.37 5.14 8.43
N SER A 68 0.56 5.22 9.47
CA SER A 68 0.04 4.06 10.20
C SER A 68 -1.28 4.37 10.87
N SER A 69 -2.20 3.41 10.80
CA SER A 69 -3.53 3.41 11.40
C SER A 69 -3.86 1.99 11.89
N ASP A 70 -4.01 1.77 13.19
CA ASP A 70 -4.06 0.41 13.76
C ASP A 70 -5.39 -0.33 13.58
N ALA A 71 -6.51 0.39 13.43
CA ALA A 71 -7.83 -0.21 13.30
C ALA A 71 -8.81 0.76 12.64
N THR A 72 -8.85 0.76 11.31
CA THR A 72 -9.78 1.62 10.54
C THR A 72 -10.52 0.83 9.47
N THR A 73 -11.74 1.27 9.16
CA THR A 73 -12.55 0.75 8.04
C THR A 73 -12.35 1.56 6.76
N SER A 74 -11.72 2.74 6.83
CA SER A 74 -11.42 3.52 5.64
C SER A 74 -10.34 4.55 5.91
N GLU A 75 -9.60 4.87 4.87
CA GLU A 75 -8.69 6.00 4.87
C GLU A 75 -8.51 6.49 3.43
N SER A 76 -8.13 7.75 3.29
CA SER A 76 -7.64 8.30 2.03
C SER A 76 -6.62 9.38 2.31
N GLY A 77 -5.62 9.48 1.45
CA GLY A 77 -4.59 10.49 1.58
C GLY A 77 -3.72 10.56 0.34
N ASP A 78 -2.78 11.50 0.36
CA ASP A 78 -1.69 11.55 -0.58
C ASP A 78 -0.39 11.25 0.16
N PHE A 79 0.44 10.40 -0.44
CA PHE A 79 1.77 10.11 0.07
C PHE A 79 2.82 10.71 -0.87
N VAL A 80 3.80 11.42 -0.31
CA VAL A 80 4.95 11.97 -1.03
C VAL A 80 6.21 11.29 -0.52
N ALA A 81 6.96 10.68 -1.42
CA ALA A 81 8.24 10.07 -1.07
C ALA A 81 9.28 11.14 -0.73
N ASP A 82 9.92 11.04 0.44
CA ASP A 82 11.06 11.88 0.84
C ASP A 82 12.38 11.38 0.24
N ARG A 83 12.44 10.11 -0.15
CA ARG A 83 13.61 9.43 -0.68
C ARG A 83 13.24 8.43 -1.77
N LYS A 84 14.25 7.91 -2.47
CA LYS A 84 14.08 6.86 -3.48
C LYS A 84 13.95 5.51 -2.80
N GLU A 85 12.73 4.97 -2.75
CA GLU A 85 12.47 3.66 -2.17
C GLU A 85 11.29 2.96 -2.85
N VAL A 86 11.11 1.69 -2.50
CA VAL A 86 9.86 0.96 -2.72
C VAL A 86 8.97 1.16 -1.51
N TYR A 87 7.84 1.84 -1.72
CA TYR A 87 6.84 2.04 -0.68
C TYR A 87 5.68 1.06 -0.87
N CYS A 88 5.32 0.34 0.18
CA CYS A 88 4.20 -0.60 0.18
C CYS A 88 3.05 -0.03 1.01
N LEU A 89 1.86 0.02 0.41
CA LEU A 89 0.61 0.20 1.12
C LEU A 89 0.18 -1.17 1.61
N ALA A 90 0.13 -1.38 2.92
CA ALA A 90 -0.18 -2.66 3.53
C ALA A 90 -1.49 -2.59 4.31
N TRP A 91 -2.32 -3.62 4.15
CA TRP A 91 -3.54 -3.82 4.92
C TRP A 91 -3.50 -5.19 5.58
N GLU A 92 -3.63 -5.23 6.90
CA GLU A 92 -3.73 -6.46 7.69
C GLU A 92 -5.13 -6.58 8.30
N ALA A 93 -5.79 -7.71 8.07
CA ALA A 93 -7.10 -7.98 8.65
C ALA A 93 -6.99 -8.46 10.11
N GLY A 94 -7.96 -8.06 10.94
CA GLY A 94 -8.08 -8.61 12.28
C GLY A 94 -8.55 -10.08 12.31
N ALA A 95 -8.88 -10.57 13.51
CA ALA A 95 -9.24 -11.97 13.79
C ALA A 95 -10.44 -12.53 13.00
N GLN A 96 -11.27 -11.68 12.41
CA GLN A 96 -12.46 -12.07 11.65
C GLN A 96 -12.24 -12.01 10.13
N GLY A 97 -11.05 -11.61 9.67
CA GLY A 97 -10.84 -11.25 8.28
C GLY A 97 -11.51 -9.91 7.92
N SER A 98 -11.51 -9.57 6.64
CA SER A 98 -12.22 -8.40 6.10
C SER A 98 -12.47 -8.55 4.60
N VAL A 99 -13.22 -7.61 4.01
CA VAL A 99 -13.30 -7.44 2.56
C VAL A 99 -12.85 -6.02 2.27
N LEU A 100 -11.84 -5.88 1.41
CA LEU A 100 -11.14 -4.64 1.11
C LEU A 100 -11.40 -4.19 -0.32
N ASP A 101 -11.76 -2.92 -0.46
CA ASP A 101 -11.72 -2.16 -1.71
C ASP A 101 -10.60 -1.13 -1.58
N TYR A 102 -9.70 -1.05 -2.56
CA TYR A 102 -8.67 -0.02 -2.56
C TYR A 102 -8.39 0.53 -3.94
N ARG A 103 -7.92 1.79 -3.98
CA ARG A 103 -7.43 2.46 -5.18
C ARG A 103 -6.13 3.18 -4.86
N VAL A 104 -5.16 3.07 -5.76
CA VAL A 104 -3.95 3.88 -5.77
C VAL A 104 -3.84 4.57 -7.12
N ASN A 105 -3.66 5.89 -7.10
CA ASN A 105 -3.55 6.72 -8.29
C ASN A 105 -2.14 7.29 -8.38
N PRO A 106 -1.48 7.23 -9.56
CA PRO A 106 -0.30 8.03 -9.77
C PRO A 106 -0.70 9.50 -9.75
N TRP A 107 0.12 10.34 -9.12
CA TRP A 107 -0.08 11.78 -9.24
C TRP A 107 0.38 12.23 -10.63
N LEU A 108 -0.52 12.16 -11.61
CA LEU A 108 -0.31 12.81 -12.89
C LEU A 108 -0.33 14.31 -12.62
N ARG A 109 0.81 14.99 -12.83
CA ARG A 109 0.83 16.45 -12.92
C ARG A 109 -0.26 16.83 -13.91
N GLN A 110 -1.31 17.49 -13.43
CA GLN A 110 -2.19 18.26 -14.29
C GLN A 110 -1.26 19.26 -14.98
N GLN A 111 -0.94 18.99 -16.25
CA GLN A 111 -0.31 19.94 -17.14
C GLN A 111 -1.36 20.97 -17.56
#